data_AF-A0A5J5DF27-F1
#
_entry.id   AF-A0A5J5DF27-F1
#
_cell.length_a   1.000
_cell.length_b   1.000
_cell.length_c   1.000
_cell.angle_alpha   90.00
_cell.angle_beta   90.00
_cell.angle_gamma   90.00
#
_symmetry.space_group_name_H-M   'P 1'
#
loop_
_entity.id
_entity.type
_entity.pdbx_description
1 polymer ?
#
loop_
_entity_poly.entity_id
_entity_poly.type
_entity_poly.pdbx_seq_one_letter_code
_entity_poly.pdbx_strand_id
1 'polypeptide(L)'
;MCSHLQTAMEGLIAVFHSYSGKEGDKYKLSKAELKNLLQGELTEFLAASKDPMVVEKIMHDLDENKDGEVDFQEFVVLVAALTVACNEFFIDEDKSMKCKKDPGSK
;
A
#
# COMPACT_ATOMS: atom_id res chain seq x y z
N MET A 1 -21.40 18.22 -9.41
CA MET A 1 -20.31 17.29 -9.76
C MET A 1 -19.22 17.49 -8.73
N CYS A 2 -18.84 16.42 -8.02
CA CYS A 2 -17.60 16.42 -7.25
C CYS A 2 -16.42 16.52 -8.22
N SER A 3 -15.34 17.17 -7.80
CA SER A 3 -14.08 17.16 -8.56
C SER A 3 -13.50 15.74 -8.63
N HIS A 4 -12.68 15.45 -9.64
CA HIS A 4 -12.03 14.14 -9.80
C HIS A 4 -11.28 13.71 -8.52
N LEU A 5 -10.61 14.66 -7.85
CA LEU A 5 -9.91 14.40 -6.60
C LEU A 5 -10.88 14.03 -5.47
N GLN A 6 -11.99 14.76 -5.32
CA GLN A 6 -13.01 14.43 -4.32
C GLN A 6 -13.59 13.03 -4.56
N THR A 7 -13.87 12.66 -5.80
CA THR A 7 -14.36 11.32 -6.13
C THR A 7 -13.32 10.22 -5.83
N ALA A 8 -12.04 10.48 -6.09
CA ALA A 8 -10.98 9.55 -5.71
C ALA A 8 -10.88 9.39 -4.19
N MET A 9 -10.94 10.49 -3.43
CA MET A 9 -10.93 10.47 -1.97
C MET A 9 -12.14 9.71 -1.41
N GLU A 10 -13.34 9.95 -1.93
CA GLU A 10 -14.56 9.21 -1.58
C GLU A 10 -14.39 7.71 -1.87
N GLY A 11 -13.74 7.35 -2.99
CA GLY A 11 -13.43 5.97 -3.34
C GLY A 11 -12.51 5.29 -2.32
N LEU A 12 -11.43 5.95 -1.90
CA LEU A 12 -10.51 5.41 -0.88
C LEU A 12 -11.21 5.16 0.45
N ILE A 13 -12.04 6.12 0.88
CA ILE A 13 -12.85 6.03 2.10
C ILE A 13 -13.84 4.86 2.01
N ALA A 14 -14.54 4.74 0.88
CA ALA A 14 -15.52 3.68 0.65
C ALA A 14 -14.87 2.29 0.66
N VAL A 15 -13.70 2.14 0.02
CA VAL A 15 -12.93 0.89 0.04
C VAL A 15 -12.56 0.55 1.47
N PHE A 16 -11.89 1.46 2.20
CA PHE A 16 -11.46 1.19 3.57
C PHE A 16 -12.63 0.72 4.46
N HIS A 17 -13.75 1.45 4.45
CA HIS A 17 -14.94 1.09 5.23
C HIS A 17 -15.66 -0.17 4.77
N SER A 18 -15.45 -0.63 3.52
CA SER A 18 -16.02 -1.90 3.05
C SER A 18 -15.29 -3.12 3.61
N TYR A 19 -14.07 -2.93 4.11
CA TYR A 19 -13.25 -3.99 4.72
C TYR A 19 -13.08 -3.84 6.24
N SER A 20 -13.09 -2.61 6.78
CA SER A 20 -12.95 -2.34 8.22
C SER A 20 -14.22 -2.64 9.03
N GLY A 21 -14.04 -2.92 10.32
CA GLY A 21 -15.14 -3.07 11.26
C GLY A 21 -16.00 -4.34 11.09
N LYS A 22 -15.50 -5.33 10.33
CA LYS A 22 -16.05 -6.68 10.34
C LYS A 22 -15.64 -7.39 11.63
N GLU A 23 -14.46 -7.07 12.13
CA GLU A 23 -13.93 -7.55 13.42
C GLU A 23 -13.22 -6.39 14.15
N GLY A 24 -13.39 -6.27 15.47
CA GLY A 24 -12.64 -5.29 16.26
C GLY A 24 -13.05 -3.82 16.02
N ASP A 25 -12.06 -2.95 15.80
CA ASP A 25 -12.24 -1.50 15.66
C ASP A 25 -12.65 -1.11 14.23
N LYS A 26 -13.82 -0.50 14.07
CA LYS A 26 -14.33 -0.04 12.77
C LYS A 26 -13.48 1.03 12.09
N TYR A 27 -12.60 1.69 12.82
CA TYR A 27 -11.70 2.71 12.31
C TYR A 27 -10.36 2.14 11.83
N LYS A 28 -10.15 0.83 11.97
CA LYS A 28 -8.92 0.14 11.60
C LYS A 28 -9.20 -1.15 10.86
N LEU A 29 -8.18 -1.66 10.20
CA LEU A 29 -8.16 -2.97 9.57
C LEU A 29 -7.33 -3.90 10.44
N SER A 30 -7.95 -4.97 10.92
CA SER A 30 -7.22 -6.12 11.43
C SER A 30 -6.40 -6.77 10.31
N LYS A 31 -5.42 -7.60 10.69
CA LYS A 31 -4.65 -8.40 9.72
C LYS A 31 -5.53 -9.21 8.75
N ALA A 32 -6.64 -9.76 9.23
CA ALA A 32 -7.56 -10.53 8.40
C ALA A 32 -8.33 -9.64 7.41
N GLU A 33 -8.77 -8.46 7.84
CA GLU A 33 -9.44 -7.49 6.98
C GLU A 33 -8.49 -6.90 5.94
N LEU A 34 -7.25 -6.56 6.32
CA LEU A 34 -6.22 -6.12 5.40
C LEU A 34 -5.97 -7.18 4.33
N LYS A 35 -5.84 -8.46 4.73
CA LYS A 35 -5.69 -9.56 3.77
C LYS A 35 -6.82 -9.59 2.75
N ASN A 36 -8.07 -9.47 3.22
CA ASN A 36 -9.25 -9.48 2.36
C ASN A 36 -9.27 -8.26 1.41
N LEU A 37 -8.87 -7.08 1.89
CA LEU A 37 -8.75 -5.87 1.07
C LEU A 37 -7.73 -6.09 -0.05
N LEU A 38 -6.52 -6.55 0.30
CA LEU A 38 -5.46 -6.77 -0.68
C LEU A 38 -5.87 -7.83 -1.72
N GLN A 39 -6.61 -8.87 -1.32
CA GLN A 39 -7.11 -9.92 -2.21
C GLN A 39 -8.36 -9.53 -3.01
N GLY A 40 -9.08 -8.49 -2.61
CA GLY A 40 -10.27 -8.00 -3.32
C GLY A 40 -9.93 -6.92 -4.32
N GLU A 41 -9.17 -5.91 -3.86
CA GLU A 41 -8.89 -4.69 -4.63
C GLU A 41 -7.52 -4.75 -5.35
N LEU A 42 -6.55 -5.52 -4.82
CA LEU A 42 -5.15 -5.48 -5.25
C LEU A 42 -4.62 -6.86 -5.67
N THR A 43 -5.48 -7.73 -6.18
CA THR A 43 -5.15 -9.12 -6.56
C THR A 43 -3.96 -9.21 -7.51
N GLU A 44 -3.87 -8.32 -8.50
CA GLU A 44 -2.77 -8.33 -9.47
C GLU A 44 -1.43 -7.97 -8.81
N PHE A 45 -1.43 -7.04 -7.85
CA PHE A 45 -0.24 -6.69 -7.07
C PHE A 45 0.21 -7.85 -6.18
N LEU A 46 -0.73 -8.53 -5.53
CA LEU A 46 -0.43 -9.72 -4.75
C LEU A 46 0.07 -10.86 -5.64
N ALA A 47 -0.50 -11.06 -6.83
CA ALA A 47 -0.11 -12.12 -7.76
C ALA A 47 1.33 -11.97 -8.27
N ALA A 48 1.84 -10.74 -8.34
CA ALA A 48 3.25 -10.49 -8.65
C ALA A 48 4.19 -11.03 -7.55
N SER A 49 3.72 -11.14 -6.31
CA SER A 49 4.45 -11.70 -5.18
C SER A 49 4.11 -13.18 -4.95
N LYS A 50 5.10 -14.07 -5.11
CA LYS A 50 4.95 -15.50 -4.77
C LYS A 50 5.15 -15.79 -3.27
N ASP A 51 5.30 -14.76 -2.45
CA ASP A 51 5.64 -14.90 -1.05
C ASP A 51 4.37 -15.12 -0.20
N PRO A 52 4.23 -16.27 0.49
CA PRO A 52 3.09 -16.52 1.37
C PRO A 52 3.03 -15.56 2.56
N MET A 53 4.13 -14.87 2.89
CA MET A 53 4.22 -13.89 3.98
C MET A 53 4.07 -12.44 3.50
N VAL A 54 3.66 -12.21 2.24
CA VAL A 54 3.56 -10.86 1.69
C VAL A 54 2.60 -9.97 2.49
N VAL A 55 1.49 -10.53 2.99
CA VAL A 55 0.51 -9.78 3.78
C VAL A 55 1.08 -9.41 5.14
N GLU A 56 1.80 -10.32 5.79
CA GLU A 56 2.51 -10.06 7.05
C GLU A 56 3.54 -8.94 6.91
N LYS A 57 4.28 -8.92 5.80
CA LYS A 57 5.26 -7.88 5.51
C LYS A 57 4.60 -6.54 5.27
N ILE A 58 3.55 -6.50 4.43
CA ILE A 58 2.77 -5.28 4.19
C ILE A 58 2.19 -4.77 5.51
N MET A 59 1.60 -5.63 6.32
CA MET A 59 1.08 -5.25 7.64
C MET A 59 2.17 -4.61 8.50
N HIS A 60 3.32 -5.26 8.62
CA HIS A 60 4.45 -4.75 9.39
C HIS A 60 4.97 -3.40 8.88
N ASP A 61 4.98 -3.20 7.57
CA ASP A 61 5.47 -1.96 6.95
C ASP A 61 4.46 -0.80 7.06
N LEU A 62 3.17 -1.11 7.24
CA LEU A 62 2.10 -0.11 7.41
C LEU A 62 1.79 0.22 8.87
N ASP A 63 1.89 -0.75 9.78
CA ASP A 63 1.63 -0.62 11.22
C ASP A 63 2.77 0.17 11.90
N GLU A 64 2.80 1.48 11.66
CA GLU A 64 3.82 2.39 12.18
C GLU A 64 3.77 2.49 13.70
N ASN A 65 2.54 2.46 14.25
CA ASN A 65 2.29 2.59 15.68
C ASN A 65 2.47 1.27 16.44
N LYS A 66 2.57 0.13 15.73
CA LYS A 66 2.79 -1.23 16.22
C LYS A 66 1.68 -1.79 17.11
N ASP A 67 0.44 -1.45 16.80
CA ASP A 67 -0.74 -1.97 17.50
C ASP A 67 -1.31 -3.26 16.88
N GLY A 68 -0.79 -3.69 15.74
CA GLY A 68 -1.23 -4.88 15.04
C GLY A 68 -2.51 -4.70 14.22
N GLU A 69 -2.92 -3.46 13.98
CA GLU A 69 -4.01 -3.03 13.13
C GLU A 69 -3.50 -1.97 12.12
N VAL A 70 -4.29 -1.61 11.12
CA VAL A 70 -3.95 -0.56 10.14
C VAL A 70 -5.05 0.48 10.14
N ASP A 71 -4.74 1.71 10.55
CA ASP A 71 -5.69 2.81 10.49
C ASP A 71 -5.81 3.43 9.08
N PHE A 72 -6.70 4.39 8.91
CA PHE A 72 -6.93 5.01 7.60
C PHE A 72 -5.70 5.77 7.08
N GLN A 73 -4.91 6.39 7.96
CA GLN A 73 -3.70 7.10 7.55
C GLN A 73 -2.66 6.11 7.01
N GLU A 74 -2.43 5.04 7.75
CA GLU A 74 -1.51 3.95 7.36
C GLU A 74 -1.96 3.29 6.05
N PHE A 75 -3.27 3.06 5.86
CA PHE A 75 -3.81 2.60 4.58
C PHE A 75 -3.53 3.55 3.41
N VAL A 76 -3.68 4.86 3.60
CA VAL A 76 -3.41 5.84 2.52
C VAL A 76 -1.94 5.85 2.14
N VAL A 77 -1.02 5.59 3.07
CA VAL A 77 0.41 5.45 2.79
C VAL A 77 0.67 4.27 1.84
N LEU A 78 0.01 3.12 2.04
CA LEU A 78 0.07 2.00 1.09
C LEU A 78 -0.34 2.42 -0.31
N VAL A 79 -1.51 3.06 -0.42
CA VAL A 79 -2.07 3.47 -1.72
C VAL A 79 -1.15 4.46 -2.42
N ALA A 80 -0.59 5.41 -1.67
CA ALA A 80 0.39 6.36 -2.20
C ALA A 80 1.65 5.63 -2.71
N ALA A 81 2.20 4.69 -1.94
CA ALA A 81 3.37 3.91 -2.32
C ALA A 81 3.13 3.09 -3.60
N LEU A 82 1.98 2.41 -3.70
CA LEU A 82 1.59 1.67 -4.90
C LEU A 82 1.39 2.59 -6.10
N THR A 83 0.75 3.75 -5.89
CA THR A 83 0.54 4.76 -6.95
C THR A 83 1.87 5.26 -7.50
N VAL A 84 2.85 5.54 -6.63
CA VAL A 84 4.20 5.92 -7.03
C VAL A 84 4.90 4.79 -7.80
N ALA A 85 4.78 3.55 -7.32
CA ALA A 85 5.39 2.38 -7.98
C ALA A 85 4.79 2.08 -9.38
N CYS A 86 3.50 2.40 -9.59
CA CYS A 86 2.81 2.18 -10.87
C CYS A 86 2.95 3.34 -11.85
N ASN A 87 3.28 4.52 -11.36
CA ASN A 87 3.35 5.70 -12.18
C ASN A 87 4.72 5.80 -12.83
N GLU A 88 4.78 5.51 -14.14
CA GLU A 88 6.00 5.59 -14.97
C GLU A 88 6.77 6.91 -14.80
N PHE A 89 6.07 8.01 -14.47
CA PHE A 89 6.68 9.31 -14.18
C PHE A 89 7.65 9.28 -12.99
N PHE A 90 7.41 8.44 -11.98
CA PHE A 90 8.29 8.28 -10.81
C PHE A 90 9.28 7.12 -10.94
N ILE A 91 9.14 6.26 -11.95
CA ILE A 91 10.03 5.12 -12.19
C ILE A 91 11.41 5.59 -12.72
N ASP A 92 11.49 6.76 -13.34
CA ASP A 92 12.75 7.30 -13.87
C ASP A 92 13.69 7.90 -12.79
N GLU A 93 13.19 8.24 -11.59
CA GLU A 93 14.02 8.76 -10.49
C GLU A 93 14.93 7.67 -9.88
N ASP A 94 14.55 6.38 -9.93
CA ASP A 94 15.35 5.28 -9.35
C ASP A 94 16.57 4.90 -10.22
N LYS A 95 16.57 5.25 -11.51
CA LYS A 95 17.70 4.94 -12.42
C LYS A 95 18.91 5.88 -12.26
N SER A 96 18.75 7.00 -11.56
CA SER A 96 19.82 8.01 -11.37
C SER A 96 20.88 7.61 -10.33
N MET A 97 20.57 6.71 -9.37
CA MET A 97 21.48 6.41 -8.25
C MET A 97 22.41 5.18 -8.44
N LYS A 98 22.37 4.47 -9.57
CA LYS A 98 23.21 3.27 -9.80
C LYS A 98 24.41 3.44 -10.75
N CYS A 99 24.85 4.67 -11.04
CA CYS A 99 26.10 4.90 -11.78
C CYS A 99 27.13 5.74 -11.01
N LYS A 100 27.68 5.16 -9.94
CA LYS A 100 29.09 5.39 -9.53
C LYS A 100 29.70 4.08 -9.03
N LYS A 101 29.90 3.11 -9.93
CA LYS A 101 30.96 2.11 -9.74
C LYS A 101 32.27 2.81 -10.09
N ASP A 102 33.12 3.00 -9.08
CA ASP A 102 34.49 3.48 -9.26
C ASP A 102 35.20 2.65 -10.33
N PRO A 103 35.71 3.28 -11.42
CA PRO A 103 36.57 2.59 -12.35
C PRO A 103 37.99 2.59 -11.79
N GLY A 104 38.38 1.48 -11.17
CA GLY A 104 39.75 0.99 -11.13
C GLY A 104 40.75 1.77 -10.26
N SER A 105 41.04 1.24 -9.07
CA SER A 105 42.40 1.37 -8.55
C SER A 105 43.30 0.38 -9.32
N LYS A 106 44.21 0.94 -10.12
CA LYS A 106 45.46 0.26 -10.48
C LYS A 106 46.39 0.23 -9.27
#